data_AF-A0A7Z0DC80-F1
#
_entry.id   AF-A0A7Z0DC80-F1
#
_cell.length_a   1.000
_cell.length_b   1.000
_cell.length_c   1.000
_cell.angle_alpha   90.00
_cell.angle_beta   90.00
_cell.angle_gamma   90.00
#
_symmetry.space_group_name_H-M   'P 1'
#
loop_
_entity.id
_entity.type
_entity.pdbx_description
1 polymer ?
#
loop_
_entity_poly.entity_id
_entity_poly.type
_entity_poly.pdbx_seq_one_letter_code
_entity_poly.pdbx_strand_id
1 'polypeptide(L)'
;MQWWQFGVLVACGIAVGGIAVAVVAGALGARRRRAAPQPMLDPRDVSELSERFAAIAADHAPVRAAAIDARLRVLRSRRVPVRAVLPAQRAGTARVRFADGTVVLVGATCRRDLFSLACGVDRDVSLASWRSAPDRTTVHFVWRAGGSADVIALGLDQAD
;
A
#
# COMPACT_ATOMS: atom_id res chain seq x y z
N MET A 1 54.34 3.68 -32.11
CA MET A 1 53.92 5.09 -31.93
C MET A 1 52.39 5.15 -32.13
N GLN A 2 51.49 4.74 -31.23
CA GLN A 2 51.32 4.97 -29.78
C GLN A 2 50.97 6.43 -29.38
N TRP A 3 49.95 7.02 -30.03
CA TRP A 3 49.41 8.34 -29.64
C TRP A 3 47.87 8.39 -29.50
N TRP A 4 47.14 7.29 -29.69
CA TRP A 4 45.66 7.30 -29.60
C TRP A 4 45.06 6.88 -28.25
N GLN A 5 45.86 6.44 -27.27
CA GLN A 5 45.33 5.94 -25.99
C GLN A 5 45.24 6.99 -24.86
N PHE A 6 45.84 8.18 -25.01
CA PHE A 6 45.81 9.22 -23.95
C PHE A 6 44.57 10.13 -24.00
N GLY A 7 43.88 10.24 -25.14
CA GLY A 7 42.73 11.14 -25.29
C GLY A 7 41.45 10.69 -24.58
N VAL A 8 41.24 9.38 -24.42
CA VAL A 8 40.00 8.82 -23.86
C VAL A 8 39.98 8.88 -22.32
N LEU A 9 41.14 8.83 -21.66
CA LEU A 9 41.23 8.87 -20.19
C LEU A 9 40.99 10.26 -19.60
N VAL A 10 41.35 11.34 -20.30
CA VAL A 10 41.14 12.72 -19.82
C VAL A 10 39.66 13.13 -19.91
N ALA A 11 38.93 12.62 -20.91
CA ALA A 11 37.48 12.88 -21.05
C ALA A 11 36.63 12.22 -19.95
N CYS A 12 37.01 11.03 -19.47
CA CYS A 12 36.30 10.37 -18.36
C CYS A 12 36.47 11.09 -17.02
N GLY A 13 37.62 11.74 -16.76
CA GLY A 13 37.85 12.45 -15.50
C GLY A 13 36.96 13.69 -15.31
N ILE A 14 36.70 14.43 -16.39
CA ILE A 14 35.90 15.67 -16.34
C ILE A 14 34.40 15.38 -16.19
N ALA A 15 33.92 14.28 -16.80
CA ALA A 15 32.53 13.85 -16.66
C ALA A 15 32.17 13.40 -15.23
N VAL A 16 33.09 12.72 -14.53
CA VAL A 16 32.87 12.28 -13.13
C VAL A 16 32.93 13.47 -12.16
N GLY A 17 33.81 14.45 -12.39
CA GLY A 17 33.89 15.67 -11.59
C GLY A 17 32.62 16.54 -11.67
N GLY A 18 32.03 16.68 -12.87
CA GLY A 18 30.80 17.45 -13.07
C GLY A 18 29.58 16.82 -12.37
N ILE A 19 29.46 15.49 -12.39
CA ILE A 19 28.37 14.78 -11.71
C ILE A 19 28.51 14.90 -10.19
N ALA A 20 29.73 14.78 -9.65
CA ALA A 20 29.95 14.93 -8.21
C ALA A 20 29.60 16.34 -7.71
N VAL A 21 29.97 17.39 -8.45
CA VAL A 21 29.61 18.78 -8.12
C VAL A 21 28.09 19.01 -8.22
N ALA A 22 27.42 18.43 -9.22
CA ALA A 22 25.96 18.51 -9.33
C ALA A 22 25.21 17.77 -8.21
N VAL A 23 25.72 16.62 -7.75
CA VAL A 23 25.15 15.86 -6.63
C VAL A 23 25.37 16.58 -5.31
N VAL A 24 26.55 17.18 -5.08
CA VAL A 24 26.84 17.95 -3.87
C VAL A 24 26.09 19.29 -3.86
N ALA A 25 25.98 19.98 -5.00
CA ALA A 25 25.15 21.19 -5.14
C ALA A 25 23.65 20.87 -5.01
N GLY A 26 23.20 19.73 -5.54
CA GLY A 26 21.85 19.21 -5.37
C GLY A 26 21.55 18.81 -3.92
N ALA A 27 22.50 18.20 -3.21
CA ALA A 27 22.37 17.84 -1.80
C ALA A 27 22.41 19.06 -0.86
N LEU A 28 23.25 20.06 -1.18
CA LEU A 28 23.29 21.35 -0.47
C LEU A 28 22.05 22.22 -0.77
N GLY A 29 21.52 22.16 -2.00
CA GLY A 29 20.26 22.77 -2.41
C GLY A 29 19.03 22.08 -1.82
N ALA A 30 19.05 20.75 -1.68
CA ALA A 30 17.99 19.97 -1.02
C ALA A 30 18.00 20.19 0.50
N ARG A 31 19.16 20.33 1.13
CA ARG A 31 19.25 20.78 2.54
C ARG A 31 18.82 22.24 2.74
N ARG A 32 18.91 23.08 1.69
CA ARG A 32 18.41 24.46 1.67
C ARG A 32 16.99 24.62 1.15
N ARG A 33 16.30 23.54 0.74
CA ARG A 33 14.83 23.50 0.77
C ARG A 33 14.41 23.46 2.25
N ARG A 34 14.67 24.58 2.94
CA ARG A 34 13.78 25.10 3.98
C ARG A 34 12.39 24.73 3.54
N ALA A 35 11.68 24.00 4.41
CA ALA A 35 10.26 23.78 4.30
C ALA A 35 9.65 25.04 3.70
N ALA A 36 9.24 24.96 2.42
CA ALA A 36 8.36 25.97 1.88
C ALA A 36 7.22 26.04 2.89
N PRO A 37 6.81 27.24 3.35
CA PRO A 37 5.66 27.35 4.23
C PRO A 37 4.56 26.51 3.59
N GLN A 38 4.15 25.42 4.25
CA GLN A 38 2.98 24.71 3.76
C GLN A 38 1.89 25.77 3.71
N PRO A 39 1.18 25.92 2.57
CA PRO A 39 0.08 26.86 2.52
C PRO A 39 -0.81 26.54 3.70
N MET A 40 -0.87 27.47 4.66
CA MET A 40 -1.65 27.27 5.86
C MET A 40 -3.10 27.42 5.42
N LEU A 41 -3.74 26.29 5.13
CA LEU A 41 -5.14 26.23 4.75
C LEU A 41 -5.95 26.86 5.89
N ASP A 42 -6.94 27.67 5.53
CA ASP A 42 -7.88 28.18 6.52
C ASP A 42 -8.54 26.98 7.22
N PRO A 43 -8.56 26.91 8.56
CA PRO A 43 -9.26 25.85 9.29
C PRO A 43 -10.71 25.64 8.83
N ARG A 44 -11.38 26.69 8.34
CA ARG A 44 -12.74 26.62 7.76
C ARG A 44 -12.76 25.82 6.47
N ASP A 45 -11.83 26.08 5.56
CA ASP A 45 -11.70 25.34 4.31
C ASP A 45 -11.40 23.86 4.58
N VAL A 46 -10.60 23.56 5.60
CA VAL A 46 -10.31 22.17 6.01
C VAL A 46 -11.56 21.47 6.54
N SER A 47 -12.37 22.14 7.36
CA SER A 47 -13.63 21.59 7.88
C SER A 47 -14.62 21.34 6.76
N GLU A 48 -14.85 22.33 5.90
CA GLU A 48 -15.77 22.23 4.76
C GLU A 48 -15.35 21.09 3.81
N LEU A 49 -14.06 20.99 3.50
CA LEU A 49 -13.54 19.92 2.66
C LEU A 49 -13.69 18.55 3.32
N SER A 50 -13.47 18.45 4.63
CA SER A 50 -13.66 17.22 5.40
C SER A 50 -15.11 16.75 5.38
N GLU A 51 -16.06 17.67 5.52
CA GLU A 51 -17.50 17.39 5.44
C GLU A 51 -17.89 16.91 4.04
N ARG A 52 -17.42 17.61 2.99
CA ARG A 52 -17.67 17.20 1.59
C ARG A 52 -17.09 15.83 1.29
N PHE A 53 -15.88 15.53 1.76
CA PHE A 53 -15.30 14.20 1.59
C PHE A 53 -16.04 13.13 2.38
N ALA A 54 -16.52 13.44 3.59
CA ALA A 54 -17.33 12.51 4.37
C ALA A 54 -18.65 12.18 3.66
N ALA A 55 -19.31 13.17 3.06
CA ALA A 55 -20.52 12.98 2.26
C ALA A 55 -20.26 12.06 1.05
N ILE A 56 -19.22 12.35 0.25
CA ILE A 56 -18.82 11.50 -0.89
C ILE A 56 -18.48 10.07 -0.41
N ALA A 57 -17.74 9.94 0.69
CA ALA A 57 -17.38 8.64 1.23
C ALA A 57 -18.61 7.82 1.66
N ALA A 58 -19.65 8.48 2.18
CA ALA A 58 -20.92 7.86 2.53
C ALA A 58 -21.69 7.42 1.28
N ASP A 59 -21.77 8.26 0.24
CA ASP A 59 -22.46 7.94 -1.02
C ASP A 59 -21.84 6.73 -1.74
N HIS A 60 -20.51 6.61 -1.69
CA HIS A 60 -19.79 5.49 -2.31
C HIS A 60 -19.67 4.24 -1.43
N ALA A 61 -20.03 4.31 -0.14
CA ALA A 61 -19.89 3.18 0.77
C ALA A 61 -20.67 1.92 0.31
N PRO A 62 -21.94 2.02 -0.14
CA PRO A 62 -22.70 0.85 -0.60
C PRO A 62 -22.08 0.21 -1.85
N VAL A 63 -21.63 1.03 -2.80
CA VAL A 63 -21.00 0.54 -4.05
C VAL A 63 -19.69 -0.18 -3.73
N ARG A 64 -18.86 0.39 -2.85
CA ARG A 64 -17.62 -0.24 -2.39
C ARG A 64 -17.89 -1.56 -1.66
N ALA A 65 -18.86 -1.59 -0.76
CA ALA A 65 -19.24 -2.79 -0.02
C ALA A 65 -19.73 -3.90 -0.95
N ALA A 66 -20.56 -3.57 -1.96
CA ALA A 66 -21.02 -4.51 -2.96
C ALA A 66 -19.87 -5.08 -3.82
N ALA A 67 -18.92 -4.24 -4.22
CA ALA A 67 -17.75 -4.68 -4.98
C ALA A 67 -16.85 -5.64 -4.17
N ILE A 68 -16.59 -5.31 -2.89
CA ILE A 68 -15.86 -6.18 -1.97
C ILE A 68 -16.58 -7.51 -1.80
N ASP A 69 -17.88 -7.49 -1.50
CA ASP A 69 -18.70 -8.68 -1.30
C ASP A 69 -18.72 -9.60 -2.54
N ALA A 70 -18.90 -9.03 -3.73
CA ALA A 70 -18.85 -9.77 -4.99
C ALA A 70 -17.50 -10.47 -5.17
N ARG A 71 -16.38 -9.79 -4.87
CA ARG A 71 -15.05 -10.37 -5.02
C ARG A 71 -14.75 -11.44 -3.97
N LEU A 72 -15.09 -11.19 -2.71
CA LEU A 72 -14.93 -12.17 -1.61
C LEU A 72 -15.74 -13.45 -1.88
N ARG A 73 -16.93 -13.33 -2.45
CA ARG A 73 -17.74 -14.48 -2.88
C ARG A 73 -17.02 -15.38 -3.87
N VAL A 74 -16.40 -14.80 -4.90
CA VAL A 74 -15.62 -15.54 -5.90
C VAL A 74 -14.38 -16.19 -5.27
N LEU A 75 -13.66 -15.46 -4.43
CA LEU A 75 -12.46 -15.97 -3.74
C LEU A 75 -12.79 -17.17 -2.85
N ARG A 76 -13.88 -17.08 -2.08
CA ARG A 76 -14.33 -18.18 -1.21
C ARG A 76 -14.84 -19.37 -2.01
N SER A 77 -15.68 -19.16 -3.02
CA SER A 77 -16.25 -20.26 -3.81
C SER A 77 -15.17 -21.07 -4.52
N ARG A 78 -14.10 -20.40 -4.97
CA ARG A 78 -12.95 -21.03 -5.63
C ARG A 78 -11.84 -21.47 -4.67
N ARG A 79 -12.01 -21.23 -3.36
CA ARG A 79 -11.01 -21.49 -2.31
C ARG A 79 -9.62 -20.94 -2.69
N VAL A 80 -9.58 -19.70 -3.19
CA VAL A 80 -8.32 -19.09 -3.63
C VAL A 80 -7.45 -18.82 -2.41
N PRO A 81 -6.23 -19.39 -2.33
CA PRO A 81 -5.35 -19.16 -1.19
C PRO A 81 -4.71 -17.77 -1.26
N VAL A 82 -4.38 -17.24 -0.09
CA VAL A 82 -3.54 -16.06 0.06
C VAL A 82 -2.10 -16.42 -0.25
N ARG A 83 -1.42 -15.59 -1.04
CA ARG A 83 -0.02 -15.76 -1.45
C ARG A 83 0.93 -14.80 -0.75
N ALA A 84 0.45 -13.63 -0.36
CA ALA A 84 1.26 -12.65 0.34
C ALA A 84 0.39 -11.72 1.16
N VAL A 85 0.97 -11.21 2.25
CA VAL A 85 0.48 -10.07 2.99
C VAL A 85 1.59 -9.02 2.93
N LEU A 86 1.33 -7.91 2.25
CA LEU A 86 2.29 -6.84 2.01
C LEU A 86 1.92 -5.60 2.82
N PRO A 87 2.87 -4.81 3.33
CA PRO A 87 2.56 -3.55 3.97
C PRO A 87 1.89 -2.58 2.99
N ALA A 88 0.95 -1.78 3.48
CA ALA A 88 0.35 -0.67 2.75
C ALA A 88 0.83 0.69 3.30
N GLN A 89 0.52 1.78 2.60
CA GLN A 89 1.02 3.12 2.94
C GLN A 89 0.59 3.62 4.32
N ARG A 90 -0.54 3.13 4.85
CA ARG A 90 -1.06 3.52 6.16
C ARG A 90 -0.70 2.48 7.22
N ALA A 91 -0.20 2.95 8.36
CA ALA A 91 0.06 2.07 9.51
C ALA A 91 -1.22 1.31 9.93
N GLY A 92 -1.06 0.02 10.25
CA GLY A 92 -2.19 -0.85 10.59
C GLY A 92 -3.02 -1.31 9.39
N THR A 93 -2.52 -1.11 8.16
CA THR A 93 -3.13 -1.64 6.94
C THR A 93 -2.15 -2.51 6.16
N ALA A 94 -2.68 -3.46 5.39
CA ALA A 94 -1.91 -4.38 4.57
C ALA A 94 -2.66 -4.71 3.28
N ARG A 95 -1.93 -5.11 2.25
CA ARG A 95 -2.45 -5.67 1.00
C ARG A 95 -2.41 -7.20 1.09
N VAL A 96 -3.55 -7.85 1.00
CA VAL A 96 -3.66 -9.31 0.94
C VAL A 96 -3.75 -9.73 -0.53
N ARG A 97 -2.71 -10.37 -1.04
CA ARG A 97 -2.65 -10.86 -2.41
C ARG A 97 -3.08 -12.31 -2.47
N PHE A 98 -4.06 -12.61 -3.31
CA PHE A 98 -4.57 -13.95 -3.57
C PHE A 98 -3.89 -14.58 -4.79
N ALA A 99 -3.98 -15.91 -4.90
CA ALA A 99 -3.38 -16.66 -6.00
C ALA A 99 -3.98 -16.35 -7.38
N ASP A 100 -5.21 -15.82 -7.45
CA ASP A 100 -5.85 -15.41 -8.70
C ASP A 100 -5.48 -13.96 -9.12
N GLY A 101 -4.52 -13.35 -8.43
CA GLY A 101 -4.08 -11.97 -8.67
C GLY A 101 -4.93 -10.90 -7.98
N THR A 102 -6.01 -11.27 -7.27
CA THR A 102 -6.78 -10.29 -6.49
C THR A 102 -5.95 -9.72 -5.37
N VAL A 103 -6.03 -8.40 -5.17
CA VAL A 103 -5.49 -7.74 -3.98
C VAL A 103 -6.64 -7.08 -3.21
N VAL A 104 -6.71 -7.36 -1.92
CA VAL A 104 -7.65 -6.71 -1.00
C VAL A 104 -6.87 -5.88 0.00
N LEU A 105 -7.17 -4.59 0.08
CA LEU A 105 -6.65 -3.73 1.12
C LEU A 105 -7.40 -4.01 2.42
N VAL A 106 -6.66 -4.39 3.46
CA VAL A 106 -7.22 -4.72 4.77
C VAL A 106 -6.65 -3.84 5.87
N GLY A 107 -7.47 -3.53 6.87
CA GLY A 107 -7.08 -2.89 8.12
C GLY A 107 -7.08 -3.90 9.26
N ALA A 108 -6.18 -3.71 10.22
CA ALA A 108 -6.12 -4.52 11.42
C ALA A 108 -7.30 -4.19 12.36
N THR A 109 -7.95 -5.22 12.91
CA THR A 109 -8.85 -5.02 14.07
C THR A 109 -8.00 -4.84 15.33
N CYS A 110 -6.97 -5.67 15.49
CA CYS A 110 -5.86 -5.45 16.41
C CYS A 110 -4.51 -5.67 15.69
N ARG A 111 -3.42 -5.08 16.22
CA ARG A 111 -2.06 -5.23 15.60
C ARG A 111 -1.63 -6.69 15.44
N ARG A 112 -2.09 -7.58 16.32
CA ARG A 112 -1.77 -9.01 16.28
C ARG A 112 -2.36 -9.70 15.05
N ASP A 113 -3.54 -9.29 14.57
CA ASP A 113 -4.27 -10.01 13.52
C ASP A 113 -3.52 -9.98 12.18
N LEU A 114 -2.98 -8.81 11.79
CA LEU A 114 -2.16 -8.71 10.57
C LEU A 114 -0.86 -9.50 10.67
N PHE A 115 -0.23 -9.49 11.85
CA PHE A 115 0.98 -10.26 12.09
C PHE A 115 0.70 -11.76 11.99
N SER A 116 -0.34 -12.24 12.69
CA SER A 116 -0.78 -13.62 12.63
C SER A 116 -1.15 -14.06 11.22
N LEU A 117 -1.86 -13.22 10.46
CA LEU A 117 -2.19 -13.48 9.06
C LEU A 117 -0.94 -13.60 8.18
N ALA A 118 0.02 -12.68 8.32
CA ALA A 118 1.27 -12.71 7.57
C ALA A 118 2.10 -13.97 7.88
N CYS A 119 2.25 -14.34 9.15
CA CYS A 119 2.91 -15.58 9.56
C CYS A 119 2.15 -16.85 9.12
N GLY A 120 0.85 -16.72 8.87
CA GLY A 120 0.01 -17.81 8.40
C GLY A 120 0.21 -18.15 6.92
N VAL A 121 0.72 -17.23 6.09
CA VAL A 121 0.73 -17.37 4.61
C VAL A 121 1.35 -18.69 4.14
N ASP A 122 2.48 -19.10 4.73
CA ASP A 122 3.17 -20.36 4.39
C ASP A 122 2.38 -21.63 4.78
N ARG A 123 1.26 -21.47 5.50
CA ARG A 123 0.40 -22.54 6.03
C ARG A 123 -0.95 -22.65 5.30
N ASP A 124 -1.03 -22.17 4.06
CA ASP A 124 -2.23 -22.28 3.21
C ASP A 124 -3.41 -21.46 3.78
N VAL A 125 -3.21 -20.14 3.89
CA VAL A 125 -4.27 -19.20 4.33
C VAL A 125 -5.37 -19.11 3.28
N SER A 126 -6.61 -19.24 3.73
CA SER A 126 -7.80 -19.10 2.90
C SER A 126 -8.88 -18.25 3.57
N LEU A 127 -9.72 -17.66 2.73
CA LEU A 127 -10.91 -16.93 3.16
C LEU A 127 -11.98 -17.91 3.66
N ALA A 128 -12.31 -17.86 4.95
CA ALA A 128 -13.34 -18.71 5.53
C ALA A 128 -14.73 -18.09 5.43
N SER A 129 -14.86 -16.83 5.84
CA SER A 129 -16.13 -16.09 5.82
C SER A 129 -15.91 -14.58 5.86
N TRP A 130 -16.98 -13.81 5.66
CA TRP A 130 -16.98 -12.37 5.91
C TRP A 130 -18.36 -11.94 6.43
N ARG A 131 -18.40 -10.81 7.13
CA ARG A 131 -19.61 -10.15 7.60
C ARG A 131 -19.58 -8.69 7.16
N SER A 132 -20.63 -8.27 6.46
CA SER A 132 -20.81 -6.88 6.05
C SER A 132 -21.74 -6.17 7.03
N ALA A 133 -21.27 -5.03 7.55
CA ALA A 133 -22.05 -4.05 8.30
C ALA A 133 -22.02 -2.71 7.53
N PRO A 134 -22.90 -1.74 7.82
CA PRO A 134 -22.98 -0.47 7.10
C PRO A 134 -21.65 0.31 7.06
N ASP A 135 -20.84 0.16 8.11
CA ASP A 135 -19.58 0.88 8.32
C ASP A 135 -18.33 0.07 7.98
N ARG A 136 -18.41 -1.27 8.01
CA ARG A 136 -17.24 -2.15 7.87
C ARG A 136 -17.57 -3.52 7.32
N THR A 137 -16.63 -4.10 6.59
CA THR A 137 -16.68 -5.52 6.20
C THR A 137 -15.57 -6.27 6.93
N THR A 138 -15.92 -7.14 7.86
CA THR A 138 -14.96 -7.99 8.57
C THR A 138 -14.75 -9.28 7.81
N VAL A 139 -13.49 -9.64 7.57
CA VAL A 139 -13.07 -10.80 6.80
C VAL A 139 -12.32 -11.75 7.72
N HIS A 140 -12.79 -12.99 7.75
CA HIS A 140 -12.22 -14.06 8.59
C HIS A 140 -11.35 -14.99 7.74
N PHE A 141 -10.09 -15.10 8.11
CA PHE A 141 -9.11 -16.00 7.50
C PHE A 141 -8.80 -17.18 8.41
N VAL A 142 -8.54 -18.34 7.79
CA VAL A 142 -8.10 -19.56 8.47
C VAL A 142 -6.94 -20.19 7.71
N TRP A 143 -6.08 -20.92 8.42
CA TRP A 143 -4.97 -21.67 7.82
C TRP A 143 -4.70 -22.97 8.58
N ARG A 144 -3.86 -23.83 7.99
CA ARG A 144 -3.49 -25.11 8.60
C ARG A 144 -2.80 -24.90 9.95
N ALA A 145 -2.99 -25.85 10.86
CA ALA A 145 -2.62 -25.75 12.28
C ALA A 145 -3.54 -24.88 13.16
N GLY A 146 -4.79 -24.63 12.71
CA GLY A 146 -5.84 -24.05 13.56
C GLY A 146 -5.72 -22.55 13.81
N GLY A 147 -4.88 -21.85 13.05
CA GLY A 147 -4.75 -20.41 13.15
C GLY A 147 -5.86 -19.68 12.40
N SER A 148 -6.22 -18.50 12.90
CA SER A 148 -7.19 -17.61 12.28
C SER A 148 -6.89 -16.14 12.56
N ALA A 149 -7.43 -15.25 11.73
CA ALA A 149 -7.32 -13.80 11.90
C ALA A 149 -8.55 -13.09 11.34
N ASP A 150 -8.99 -12.05 12.05
CA ASP A 150 -10.06 -11.16 11.62
C ASP A 150 -9.50 -9.79 11.22
N VAL A 151 -9.81 -9.37 10.00
CA VAL A 151 -9.36 -8.08 9.45
C VAL A 151 -10.53 -7.33 8.83
N ILE A 152 -10.39 -6.02 8.64
CA ILE A 152 -11.40 -5.17 8.03
C ILE A 152 -11.05 -4.98 6.56
N ALA A 153 -11.90 -5.39 5.62
CA ALA A 153 -11.73 -5.05 4.21
C ALA A 153 -12.03 -3.57 3.99
N LEU A 154 -11.02 -2.84 3.50
CA LEU A 154 -11.08 -1.41 3.21
C LEU A 154 -11.41 -1.15 1.73
N GLY A 155 -10.98 -2.05 0.84
CA GLY A 155 -11.17 -1.90 -0.60
C GLY A 155 -10.49 -3.00 -1.41
N LEU A 156 -10.75 -2.99 -2.71
CA LEU A 156 -9.96 -3.73 -3.69
C LEU A 156 -8.77 -2.87 -4.11
N ASP A 157 -7.61 -3.49 -4.28
CA ASP A 157 -6.38 -2.84 -4.73
C ASP A 157 -5.89 -3.54 -6.01
N GLN A 158 -4.98 -2.89 -6.75
CA GLN A 158 -4.31 -3.51 -7.88
C GLN A 158 -2.97 -4.11 -7.45
N ALA A 159 -2.55 -5.17 -8.12
CA ALA A 159 -1.18 -5.64 -7.98
C ALA A 159 -0.25 -4.63 -8.67
N ASP A 160 0.83 -4.24 -7.97
CA ASP A 160 1.88 -3.37 -8.52
C ASP A 160 2.56 -3.99 -9.75
#